data_AF-A0A2N2CA56-F1
#
_entry.id   AF-A0A2N2CA56-F1
#
_cell.length_a   1.000
_cell.length_b   1.000
_cell.length_c   1.000
_cell.angle_alpha   90.00
_cell.angle_beta   90.00
_cell.angle_gamma   90.00
#
_symmetry.space_group_name_H-M   'P 1'
#
loop_
_entity.id
_entity.type
_entity.pdbx_description
1 polymer ?
#
loop_
_entity_poly.entity_id
_entity_poly.type
_entity_poly.pdbx_seq_one_letter_code
_entity_poly.pdbx_strand_id
1 'polypeptide(L)' 'MILQFRVQTYARAIYVFGTNRLTTRDGYPGLADGYYPEVQRYASKTYTTEQLDIALASGWITQAEYDETRAF' A
#
# COMPACT_ATOMS: atom_id res chain seq x y z
N MET A 1 -2.00 10.23 15.99
CA MET A 1 -2.06 8.83 16.48
C MET A 1 -2.42 7.93 15.31
N ILE A 2 -1.60 6.91 15.03
CA ILE A 2 -1.88 5.92 13.97
C ILE A 2 -2.80 4.84 14.53
N LEU A 3 -3.91 4.58 13.83
CA LEU A 3 -4.87 3.55 14.20
C LEU A 3 -4.53 2.27 13.44
N GLN A 4 -4.17 1.21 14.15
CA GLN A 4 -3.73 -0.06 13.54
C GLN A 4 -4.80 -0.66 12.62
N PHE A 5 -6.08 -0.59 12.97
CA PHE A 5 -7.16 -1.08 12.11
C PHE A 5 -7.26 -0.33 10.77
N ARG A 6 -6.85 0.96 10.73
CA ARG A 6 -6.81 1.75 9.49
C ARG A 6 -5.64 1.35 8.61
N VAL A 7 -4.47 1.05 9.20
CA VAL A 7 -3.30 0.53 8.46
C VAL A 7 -3.69 -0.73 7.69
N GLN A 8 -4.33 -1.69 8.37
CA GLN A 8 -4.78 -2.94 7.74
C GLN A 8 -5.82 -2.71 6.64
N THR A 9 -6.79 -1.83 6.89
CA THR A 9 -7.82 -1.46 5.90
C THR A 9 -7.19 -0.84 4.66
N TYR A 10 -6.25 0.10 4.84
CA TYR A 10 -5.55 0.74 3.74
C TYR A 10 -4.67 -0.23 2.96
N ALA A 11 -3.90 -1.07 3.64
CA ALA A 11 -3.07 -2.08 3.00
C ALA A 11 -3.91 -3.00 2.11
N ARG A 12 -5.06 -3.46 2.61
CA ARG A 12 -5.95 -4.33 1.81
C ARG A 12 -6.58 -3.58 0.63
N ALA A 13 -7.01 -2.34 0.85
CA ALA A 13 -7.58 -1.51 -0.22
C ALA A 13 -6.57 -1.25 -1.36
N ILE A 14 -5.28 -1.09 -1.03
CA ILE A 14 -4.23 -0.77 -2.00
C ILE A 14 -3.69 -2.04 -2.67
N TYR A 15 -3.19 -2.99 -1.90
CA TYR A 15 -2.42 -4.13 -2.43
C TYR A 15 -3.28 -5.32 -2.85
N VAL A 16 -4.54 -5.40 -2.40
CA VAL A 16 -5.41 -6.56 -2.69
C VAL A 16 -6.58 -6.18 -3.60
N PHE A 17 -7.17 -4.99 -3.40
CA PHE A 17 -8.37 -4.58 -4.14
C PHE A 17 -8.15 -3.45 -5.14
N GLY A 18 -7.04 -2.72 -5.07
CA GLY A 18 -6.77 -1.57 -5.94
C GLY A 18 -7.76 -0.40 -5.80
N THR A 19 -8.52 -0.33 -4.71
CA THR A 19 -9.56 0.68 -4.46
C THR A 19 -9.04 1.93 -3.75
N ASN A 20 -7.74 2.03 -3.51
CA ASN A 20 -7.06 3.25 -3.07
C ASN A 20 -5.60 3.28 -3.57
N ARG A 21 -4.86 4.33 -3.25
CA ARG A 21 -3.44 4.53 -3.55
C ARG A 21 -2.67 4.95 -2.30
N LEU A 22 -1.34 4.73 -2.30
CA LEU A 22 -0.45 5.21 -1.25
C LEU A 22 -0.34 6.74 -1.30
N THR A 23 -0.17 7.28 -2.50
CA THR A 23 -0.13 8.72 -2.83
C THR A 23 -1.37 9.19 -3.59
N THR A 24 -1.58 10.50 -3.70
CA THR A 24 -2.62 11.08 -4.56
C THR A 24 -2.32 10.79 -6.02
N ARG A 25 -3.10 9.90 -6.64
CA ARG A 25 -2.88 9.37 -7.98
C ARG A 25 -4.15 8.69 -8.52
N ASP A 26 -4.30 8.62 -9.84
CA ASP A 26 -5.41 7.91 -10.53
C ASP A 26 -6.82 8.31 -10.06
N GLY A 27 -6.99 9.56 -9.61
CA GLY A 27 -8.26 10.05 -9.04
C GLY A 27 -8.51 9.67 -7.58
N TYR A 28 -7.58 8.98 -6.92
CA TYR A 28 -7.64 8.66 -5.49
C TYR A 28 -6.93 9.73 -4.65
N PRO A 29 -7.47 10.08 -3.47
CA PRO A 29 -6.86 11.05 -2.57
C PRO A 29 -5.61 10.52 -1.85
N GLY A 30 -5.31 9.22 -1.96
CA GLY A 30 -4.19 8.60 -1.28
C GLY A 30 -4.47 8.28 0.19
N LEU A 31 -3.40 8.16 0.97
CA LEU A 31 -3.45 7.94 2.41
C LEU A 31 -3.49 9.25 3.18
N ALA A 32 -4.13 9.23 4.35
CA ALA A 32 -3.97 10.31 5.32
C ALA A 32 -2.53 10.37 5.85
N ASP A 33 -2.10 11.55 6.27
CA ASP A 33 -0.74 11.80 6.75
C ASP A 33 -0.28 10.79 7.82
N GLY A 34 0.96 10.33 7.66
CA GLY A 34 1.63 9.40 8.58
C GLY A 34 1.25 7.93 8.40
N TYR A 35 0.21 7.59 7.62
CA TYR A 35 -0.14 6.18 7.38
C TYR A 35 0.77 5.50 6.36
N TYR A 36 1.37 6.27 5.45
CA TYR A 36 2.20 5.75 4.36
C TYR A 36 3.26 4.74 4.81
N PRO A 37 4.20 5.08 5.72
CA PRO A 37 5.24 4.14 6.12
C PRO A 37 4.70 2.93 6.89
N GLU A 38 3.63 3.11 7.67
CA GLU A 38 3.03 2.01 8.44
C GLU A 38 2.26 1.03 7.55
N VAL A 39 1.62 1.52 6.47
CA VAL A 39 0.95 0.68 5.47
C VAL A 39 1.96 -0.13 4.66
N GLN A 40 3.07 0.48 4.23
CA GLN A 40 4.15 -0.26 3.56
C GLN A 40 4.76 -1.32 4.47
N ARG A 41 5.14 -0.97 5.71
CA ARG A 41 5.66 -1.92 6.68
C ARG A 41 4.69 -3.07 6.97
N TYR A 42 3.40 -2.78 7.06
CA TYR A 42 2.40 -3.83 7.24
C TYR A 42 2.31 -4.75 6.01
N ALA A 43 2.27 -4.16 4.81
CA ALA A 43 2.23 -4.90 3.56
C ALA A 43 3.47 -5.81 3.39
N SER A 44 4.67 -5.33 3.72
CA SER A 44 5.93 -6.10 3.61
C SER A 44 5.93 -7.36 4.45
N LYS A 45 5.28 -7.32 5.62
CA LYS A 45 5.20 -8.44 6.56
C LYS A 45 4.02 -9.36 6.32
N THR A 46 2.98 -8.89 5.64
CA THR A 46 1.68 -9.58 5.56
C THR A 46 1.42 -10.18 4.19
N TYR A 47 1.84 -9.50 3.12
CA TYR A 47 1.52 -9.91 1.76
C TYR A 47 2.68 -10.67 1.12
N THR A 48 2.34 -11.65 0.29
CA THR A 48 3.32 -12.43 -0.45
C THR A 48 3.93 -11.59 -1.58
N THR A 49 5.11 -11.97 -2.06
CA THR A 49 5.74 -11.32 -3.22
C THR A 49 4.79 -11.31 -4.43
N GLU A 50 4.07 -12.41 -4.67
CA GLU A 50 3.08 -12.50 -5.75
C GLU A 50 1.97 -11.45 -5.61
N GLN A 51 1.46 -11.21 -4.39
CA GLN A 51 0.45 -10.18 -4.15
C GLN A 51 1.00 -8.77 -4.41
N LEU A 52 2.25 -8.51 -4.02
CA LEU A 52 2.92 -7.23 -4.30
C LEU A 52 3.16 -7.06 -5.81
N ASP A 53 3.55 -8.12 -6.51
CA ASP A 53 3.77 -8.12 -7.96
C ASP A 53 2.47 -7.86 -8.72
N ILE A 54 1.35 -8.46 -8.28
CA ILE A 54 0.02 -8.20 -8.83
C ILE A 54 -0.36 -6.73 -8.63
N ALA A 55 -0.12 -6.18 -7.44
CA ALA A 55 -0.41 -4.77 -7.16
C ALA A 55 0.41 -3.83 -8.06
N LEU A 56 1.68 -4.15 -8.30
CA LEU A 56 2.55 -3.42 -9.22
C LEU A 56 2.09 -3.55 -10.68
N ALA A 57 1.85 -4.78 -11.15
CA ALA A 57 1.41 -5.06 -12.51
C ALA A 57 0.05 -4.45 -12.84
N SER A 58 -0.85 -4.36 -11.84
CA SER A 58 -2.16 -3.71 -11.95
C SER A 58 -2.08 -2.18 -11.84
N GLY A 59 -0.88 -1.64 -11.60
CA GLY A 59 -0.65 -0.21 -11.40
C GLY A 59 -1.27 0.34 -10.12
N TRP A 60 -1.56 -0.48 -9.11
CA TRP A 60 -2.10 -0.01 -7.83
C TRP A 60 -1.04 0.64 -6.96
N ILE A 61 0.22 0.22 -7.15
CA ILE A 61 1.42 0.83 -6.58
C ILE A 61 2.41 1.13 -7.73
N THR A 62 3.29 2.09 -7.52
CA THR A 62 4.40 2.38 -8.44
C THR A 62 5.60 1.47 -8.16
N GLN A 63 6.58 1.44 -9.07
CA GLN A 63 7.82 0.68 -8.84
C GLN A 63 8.55 1.16 -7.58
N ALA A 64 8.65 2.47 -7.36
CA ALA A 64 9.26 3.02 -6.15
C ALA A 64 8.53 2.57 -4.88
N GLU A 65 7.19 2.64 -4.89
CA GLU A 65 6.34 2.18 -3.78
C GLU A 65 6.53 0.68 -3.49
N TYR A 66 6.69 -0.14 -4.53
CA TYR A 66 6.97 -1.57 -4.42
C TYR A 66 8.36 -1.82 -3.81
N ASP A 67 9.40 -1.15 -4.31
CA ASP A 67 10.77 -1.31 -3.83
C ASP A 67 10.92 -0.88 -2.37
N GLU A 68 10.32 0.25 -2.00
CA GLU A 68 10.23 0.73 -0.61
C GLU A 68 9.50 -0.27 0.28
N THR A 69 8.39 -0.84 -0.19
CA THR A 69 7.64 -1.85 0.56
C THR A 69 8.50 -3.09 0.79
N ARG A 70 9.28 -3.54 -0.19
CA ARG A 70 10.16 -4.71 -0.04
C ARG A 70 11.41 -4.45 0.80
N ALA A 71 11.75 -3.19 1.06
CA ALA A 71 12.90 -2.81 1.88
C ALA A 71 12.61 -2.83 3.39
N PHE A 72 11.34 -2.98 3.81
CA PHE A 72 10.91 -3.09 5.22
C PHE A 72 10.98 -4.51 5.77
#